data_AF-A0A9P9ESM5-F1
#
_entry.id   AF-A0A9P9ESM5-F1
#
_cell.length_a   1.000
_cell.length_b   1.000
_cell.length_c   1.000
_cell.angle_alpha   90.00
_cell.angle_beta   90.00
_cell.angle_gamma   90.00
#
_symmetry.space_group_name_H-M   'P 1'
#
loop_
_entity.id
_entity.type
_entity.pdbx_description
1 polymer ?
#
loop_
_entity_poly.entity_id
_entity_poly.type
_entity_poly.pdbx_seq_one_letter_code
_entity_poly.pdbx_strand_id
1 'polypeptide(L)'
;MSGGIDKAAVVPVEATLLALAVVLTSLRLFLRLVLQRTRLTVSDWLLVASVLDAVALLATDTMTYNLGGMDEYDPDAPPTPVADEIASMKIAFAGNYFYDTGIYFPKLALLAFYYRLIPPTMPKLRQYLHATTGVTVLFAITTCCVDTFWCGSNVPVNWDPEGSCSSFSSMNITRIDWALNMTADLLIFSIPFFLLRGLRISRRYMIGLVATFSLGIITVSASVVRFATMQAIHAWTNVYVLSMVEMVAAIVVVCLPALKSLLRRGEPSTSKRGISANTSRSKTYNAYGPGTSHIKLSSGRDTYAAGTRATTVAESGSEVELHDMRRTDAIYKTQRLSITSLRRDDMARFNTMAYFIDGDDCMISEWILLAVAYVFVALRVYTRLFRLRQKLDWSDWLLVASAVDALGLIICDTLTYQMGVLDEWAPSVRLSKISFASNYFYDVGMVFPKLSMLAFYWGYFLPDISLSMRRVLYGITGFVCASYTAILWDDTFFCGKDVSVQWSQEDGACSVFYAPEPFILNFTLNLACYLAVYALPAILLIQGVLKPSKGLTLTFVLGTLTIFSTVVRFACLKIGTGQENLVYPLSMVEITLALTVVALPGLKPLLNRSAAQKPALETAETSHEVDSKSAET
;
A
#
# COMPACT_ATOMS: atom_id res chain seq x y z
N MET A 1 -25.67 2.23 -18.26
CA MET A 1 -26.38 3.12 -17.31
C MET A 1 -25.34 3.85 -16.48
N SER A 2 -25.59 5.13 -16.28
CA SER A 2 -24.82 6.18 -15.59
C SER A 2 -24.08 5.77 -14.30
N GLY A 3 -22.77 5.58 -14.37
CA GLY A 3 -21.88 5.54 -13.20
C GLY A 3 -21.30 6.90 -12.78
N GLY A 4 -21.66 7.97 -13.50
CA GLY A 4 -21.21 9.34 -13.22
C GLY A 4 -22.15 10.06 -12.24
N ILE A 5 -21.57 10.88 -11.36
CA ILE A 5 -22.28 11.89 -10.58
C ILE A 5 -22.94 12.84 -11.58
N ASP A 6 -24.20 13.17 -11.33
CA ASP A 6 -24.95 14.16 -12.11
C ASP A 6 -24.16 15.49 -12.12
N LYS A 7 -23.94 16.07 -13.31
CA LYS A 7 -23.24 17.35 -13.49
C LYS A 7 -23.80 18.45 -12.58
N ALA A 8 -25.12 18.46 -12.35
CA ALA A 8 -25.77 19.44 -11.48
C ALA A 8 -25.44 19.27 -9.99
N ALA A 9 -24.96 18.08 -9.59
CA ALA A 9 -24.61 17.77 -8.21
C ALA A 9 -23.13 18.07 -7.87
N VAL A 10 -22.25 18.25 -8.87
CA VAL A 10 -20.80 18.46 -8.67
C VAL A 10 -20.53 19.70 -7.81
N VAL A 11 -20.95 20.89 -8.27
CA VAL A 11 -20.69 22.16 -7.58
C VAL A 11 -21.28 22.21 -6.16
N PRO A 12 -22.55 21.80 -5.92
CA PRO A 12 -23.09 21.74 -4.56
C PRO A 12 -22.30 20.82 -3.62
N VAL A 13 -21.90 19.63 -4.09
CA VAL A 13 -21.13 18.68 -3.27
C VAL A 13 -19.76 19.27 -2.92
N GLU A 14 -19.04 19.82 -3.90
CA GLU A 14 -17.74 20.44 -3.66
C GLU A 14 -17.83 21.64 -2.72
N ALA A 15 -18.86 22.48 -2.86
CA ALA A 15 -19.09 23.60 -1.95
C ALA A 15 -19.33 23.15 -0.50
N THR A 16 -20.05 22.04 -0.28
CA THR A 16 -20.24 21.48 1.07
C THR A 16 -18.94 20.95 1.67
N LEU A 17 -18.10 20.31 0.86
CA LEU A 17 -16.77 19.82 1.27
C LEU A 17 -15.83 21.00 1.57
N LEU A 18 -15.86 22.06 0.76
CA LEU A 18 -15.11 23.29 1.01
C LEU A 18 -15.53 23.94 2.33
N ALA A 19 -16.84 24.05 2.57
CA ALA A 19 -17.36 24.63 3.80
C ALA A 19 -16.83 23.88 5.05
N LEU A 20 -16.79 22.54 4.99
CA LEU A 20 -16.20 21.73 6.05
C LEU A 20 -14.71 22.06 6.26
N ALA A 21 -13.91 22.12 5.18
CA ALA A 21 -12.49 22.46 5.26
C ALA A 21 -12.25 23.87 5.83
N VAL A 22 -13.03 24.86 5.40
CA VAL A 22 -12.96 26.25 5.88
C VAL A 22 -13.32 26.32 7.36
N VAL A 23 -14.39 25.66 7.79
CA VAL A 23 -14.82 25.64 9.20
C VAL A 23 -13.75 25.03 10.10
N LEU A 24 -13.19 23.88 9.72
CA LEU A 24 -12.16 23.21 10.51
C LEU A 24 -10.85 24.00 10.57
N THR A 25 -10.44 24.60 9.45
CA THR A 25 -9.25 25.45 9.39
C THR A 25 -9.43 26.72 10.21
N SER A 26 -10.59 27.38 10.09
CA SER A 26 -10.93 28.57 10.87
C SER A 26 -10.97 28.26 12.36
N LEU A 27 -11.58 27.14 12.74
CA LEU A 27 -11.58 26.68 14.12
C LEU A 27 -10.14 26.49 14.61
N ARG A 28 -9.28 25.77 13.87
CA ARG A 28 -7.87 25.60 14.23
C ARG A 28 -7.13 26.93 14.42
N LEU A 29 -7.30 27.88 13.50
CA LEU A 29 -6.65 29.20 13.58
C LEU A 29 -7.17 30.00 14.79
N PHE A 30 -8.48 29.99 15.03
CA PHE A 30 -9.11 30.59 16.20
C PHE A 30 -8.55 30.01 17.51
N LEU A 31 -8.41 28.68 17.60
CA LEU A 31 -7.81 28.03 18.77
C LEU A 31 -6.39 28.54 19.03
N ARG A 32 -5.57 28.64 17.97
CA ARG A 32 -4.16 29.05 18.09
C ARG A 32 -4.00 30.53 18.45
N LEU A 33 -4.73 31.39 17.74
CA LEU A 33 -4.59 32.85 17.86
C LEU A 33 -5.31 33.39 19.10
N VAL A 34 -6.55 32.96 19.33
CA VAL A 34 -7.41 33.56 20.37
C VAL A 34 -7.28 32.81 21.68
N LEU A 35 -7.43 31.48 21.68
CA LEU A 35 -7.44 30.70 22.92
C LEU A 35 -6.04 30.37 23.45
N GLN A 36 -5.10 30.03 22.56
CA GLN A 36 -3.72 29.68 22.94
C GLN A 36 -2.79 30.89 22.90
N ARG A 37 -3.17 31.99 22.24
CA ARG A 37 -2.35 33.21 22.04
C ARG A 37 -0.95 32.90 21.50
N THR A 38 -0.89 31.98 20.55
CA THR A 38 0.36 31.55 19.90
C THR A 38 0.46 32.13 18.49
N ARG A 39 1.69 32.39 18.04
CA ARG A 39 1.94 32.85 16.66
C ARG A 39 1.66 31.71 15.66
N LEU A 40 1.20 32.09 14.48
CA LEU A 40 1.01 31.17 13.37
C LEU A 40 2.33 30.52 12.98
N THR A 41 2.23 29.25 12.60
CA THR A 41 3.36 28.41 12.28
C THR A 41 3.43 28.22 10.77
N VAL A 42 4.58 27.76 10.24
CA VAL A 42 4.69 27.42 8.80
C VAL A 42 3.62 26.41 8.39
N SER A 43 3.30 25.44 9.25
CA SER A 43 2.21 24.48 9.06
C SER A 43 0.85 25.16 8.89
N ASP A 44 0.57 26.25 9.61
CA ASP A 44 -0.71 26.93 9.52
C ASP A 44 -0.81 27.79 8.24
N TRP A 45 0.30 28.39 7.78
CA TRP A 45 0.32 29.12 6.50
C TRP A 45 0.16 28.18 5.29
N LEU A 46 0.82 27.03 5.29
CA LEU A 46 0.66 26.01 4.25
C LEU A 46 -0.78 25.46 4.22
N LEU A 47 -1.41 25.30 5.39
CA LEU A 47 -2.81 24.91 5.47
C LEU A 47 -3.76 25.96 4.88
N VAL A 48 -3.50 27.26 5.14
CA VAL A 48 -4.27 28.35 4.52
C VAL A 48 -4.09 28.37 3.01
N ALA A 49 -2.86 28.15 2.51
CA ALA A 49 -2.60 28.04 1.07
C ALA A 49 -3.42 26.90 0.44
N SER A 50 -3.46 25.71 1.07
CA SER A 50 -4.28 24.59 0.59
C SER A 50 -5.78 24.89 0.55
N VAL A 51 -6.31 25.67 1.52
CA VAL A 51 -7.72 26.11 1.48
C VAL A 51 -7.95 27.10 0.34
N LEU A 52 -6.99 27.99 0.06
CA LEU A 52 -7.10 28.91 -1.09
C LEU A 52 -7.09 28.13 -2.42
N ASP A 53 -6.27 27.09 -2.53
CA ASP A 53 -6.28 26.18 -3.67
C ASP A 53 -7.61 25.44 -3.80
N ALA A 54 -8.21 24.99 -2.69
CA ALA A 54 -9.54 24.37 -2.70
C ALA A 54 -10.65 25.35 -3.15
N VAL A 55 -10.54 26.63 -2.79
CA VAL A 55 -11.44 27.69 -3.27
C VAL A 55 -11.23 27.93 -4.77
N ALA A 56 -9.97 27.95 -5.22
CA ALA A 56 -9.62 28.15 -6.62
C ALA A 56 -10.09 26.99 -7.50
N LEU A 57 -9.95 25.75 -7.02
CA LEU A 57 -10.45 24.54 -7.69
C LEU A 57 -11.98 24.58 -7.84
N LEU A 58 -12.71 24.87 -6.76
CA LEU A 58 -14.17 25.04 -6.84
C LEU A 58 -14.56 26.14 -7.85
N ALA A 59 -13.79 27.23 -7.90
CA ALA A 59 -14.04 28.31 -8.86
C ALA A 59 -13.79 27.86 -10.30
N THR A 60 -12.70 27.15 -10.59
CA THR A 60 -12.43 26.60 -11.92
C THR A 60 -13.48 25.58 -12.32
N ASP A 61 -13.90 24.70 -11.42
CA ASP A 61 -14.89 23.66 -11.71
C ASP A 61 -16.28 24.26 -11.95
N THR A 62 -16.63 25.31 -11.20
CA THR A 62 -17.86 26.10 -11.44
C THR A 62 -17.81 26.82 -12.80
N MET A 63 -16.65 27.36 -13.19
CA MET A 63 -16.49 27.99 -14.51
C MET A 63 -16.61 26.96 -15.64
N THR A 64 -15.99 25.79 -15.50
CA THR A 64 -16.12 24.66 -16.44
C THR A 64 -17.56 24.20 -16.58
N TYR A 65 -18.30 24.10 -15.46
CA TYR A 65 -19.73 23.77 -15.47
C TYR A 65 -20.54 24.80 -16.26
N ASN A 66 -20.34 26.10 -16.01
CA ASN A 66 -21.08 27.17 -16.68
C ASN A 66 -20.78 27.28 -18.19
N LEU A 67 -19.61 26.80 -18.64
CA LEU A 67 -19.22 26.76 -20.05
C LEU A 67 -19.69 25.48 -20.77
N GLY A 68 -20.41 24.57 -20.08
CA GLY A 68 -20.84 23.29 -20.64
C GLY A 68 -19.73 22.24 -20.75
N GLY A 69 -18.56 22.47 -20.12
CA GLY A 69 -17.42 21.55 -20.14
C GLY A 69 -17.64 20.23 -19.37
N MET A 70 -18.80 20.04 -18.75
CA MET A 70 -19.21 18.81 -18.05
C MET A 70 -20.34 18.07 -18.77
N ASP A 71 -20.70 18.50 -19.99
CA ASP A 71 -21.83 17.97 -20.76
C ASP A 71 -21.46 16.78 -21.67
N GLU A 72 -20.26 16.20 -21.52
CA GLU A 72 -19.68 15.17 -22.41
C GLU A 72 -20.56 13.93 -22.66
N TYR A 73 -21.50 13.65 -21.75
CA TYR A 73 -22.42 12.51 -21.85
C TYR A 73 -23.89 12.90 -21.99
N ASP A 74 -24.19 14.19 -22.20
CA ASP A 74 -25.53 14.68 -22.43
C ASP A 74 -25.85 14.68 -23.94
N PRO A 75 -26.70 13.74 -24.42
CA PRO A 75 -27.01 13.63 -25.85
C PRO A 75 -27.79 14.84 -26.38
N ASP A 76 -28.37 15.67 -25.50
CA ASP A 76 -29.16 16.85 -25.84
C ASP A 76 -28.35 18.17 -25.72
N ALA A 77 -27.04 18.09 -25.43
CA ALA A 77 -26.20 19.27 -25.27
C ALA A 77 -25.96 20.01 -26.60
N PRO A 78 -26.09 21.35 -26.64
CA PRO A 78 -25.77 22.12 -27.83
C PRO A 78 -24.25 22.06 -28.12
N PRO A 79 -23.83 22.10 -29.40
CA PRO A 79 -22.41 22.13 -29.75
C PRO A 79 -21.74 23.39 -29.16
N THR A 80 -20.68 23.18 -28.39
CA THR A 80 -19.95 24.25 -27.72
C THR A 80 -19.19 25.11 -28.74
N PRO A 81 -19.30 26.45 -28.69
CA PRO A 81 -18.48 27.31 -29.52
C PRO A 81 -16.98 27.07 -29.28
N VAL A 82 -16.16 27.10 -30.33
CA VAL A 82 -14.70 26.89 -30.24
C VAL A 82 -14.02 27.84 -29.24
N ALA A 83 -14.54 29.06 -29.08
CA ALA A 83 -14.05 30.01 -28.09
C ALA A 83 -14.26 29.53 -26.64
N ASP A 84 -15.41 28.90 -26.37
CA ASP A 84 -15.78 28.38 -25.05
C ASP A 84 -15.07 27.06 -24.75
N GLU A 85 -14.78 26.26 -25.78
CA GLU A 85 -13.93 25.07 -25.69
C GLU A 85 -12.49 25.44 -25.28
N ILE A 86 -11.87 26.40 -25.98
CA ILE A 86 -10.51 26.89 -25.63
C ILE A 86 -10.50 27.50 -24.23
N ALA A 87 -11.56 28.23 -23.84
CA ALA A 87 -11.68 28.77 -22.50
C ALA A 87 -11.74 27.65 -21.45
N SER A 88 -12.53 26.61 -21.71
CA SER A 88 -12.66 25.43 -20.84
C SER A 88 -11.32 24.69 -20.69
N MET A 89 -10.56 24.50 -21.77
CA MET A 89 -9.23 23.86 -21.71
C MET A 89 -8.24 24.68 -20.86
N LYS A 90 -8.26 26.01 -20.97
CA LYS A 90 -7.42 26.90 -20.13
C LYS A 90 -7.80 26.82 -18.65
N ILE A 91 -9.10 26.75 -18.37
CA ILE A 91 -9.62 26.65 -17.00
C ILE A 91 -9.25 25.28 -16.42
N ALA A 92 -9.42 24.18 -17.16
CA ALA A 92 -9.04 22.84 -16.74
C ALA A 92 -7.53 22.73 -16.49
N PHE A 93 -6.70 23.32 -17.36
CA PHE A 93 -5.27 23.41 -17.16
C PHE A 93 -4.92 24.13 -15.85
N ALA A 94 -5.57 25.27 -15.56
CA ALA A 94 -5.39 25.97 -14.29
C ALA A 94 -5.91 25.17 -13.08
N GLY A 95 -7.03 24.47 -13.24
CA GLY A 95 -7.64 23.61 -12.21
C GLY A 95 -6.70 22.50 -11.75
N ASN A 96 -5.97 21.86 -12.67
CA ASN A 96 -4.95 20.86 -12.33
C ASN A 96 -3.91 21.41 -11.36
N TYR A 97 -3.36 22.62 -11.62
CA TYR A 97 -2.39 23.22 -10.70
C TYR A 97 -2.95 23.42 -9.30
N PHE A 98 -4.17 23.94 -9.18
CA PHE A 98 -4.78 24.16 -7.87
C PHE A 98 -5.04 22.84 -7.16
N TYR A 99 -5.41 21.78 -7.89
CA TYR A 99 -5.49 20.45 -7.32
C TYR A 99 -4.13 19.95 -6.83
N ASP A 100 -3.10 20.00 -7.66
CA ASP A 100 -1.77 19.46 -7.34
C ASP A 100 -1.09 20.21 -6.19
N THR A 101 -1.06 21.54 -6.24
CA THR A 101 -0.53 22.32 -5.10
C THR A 101 -1.40 22.13 -3.86
N GLY A 102 -2.71 22.02 -4.06
CA GLY A 102 -3.72 21.79 -3.04
C GLY A 102 -3.54 20.49 -2.27
N ILE A 103 -3.03 19.42 -2.90
CA ILE A 103 -2.69 18.15 -2.25
C ILE A 103 -1.29 18.13 -1.63
N TYR A 104 -0.32 18.87 -2.17
CA TYR A 104 1.06 18.90 -1.63
C TYR A 104 1.20 19.85 -0.42
N PHE A 105 0.49 20.97 -0.37
CA PHE A 105 0.56 21.90 0.77
C PHE A 105 0.16 21.28 2.12
N PRO A 106 -0.92 20.48 2.24
CA PRO A 106 -1.23 19.75 3.48
C PRO A 106 -0.13 18.78 3.89
N LYS A 107 0.51 18.09 2.94
CA LYS A 107 1.62 17.18 3.20
C LYS A 107 2.82 17.92 3.78
N LEU A 108 3.17 19.07 3.19
CA LEU A 108 4.22 19.94 3.70
C LEU A 108 3.83 20.55 5.06
N ALA A 109 2.57 20.88 5.29
CA ALA A 109 2.06 21.35 6.57
C ALA A 109 2.20 20.27 7.67
N LEU A 110 1.96 19.00 7.33
CA LEU A 110 2.12 17.86 8.22
C LEU A 110 3.61 17.59 8.52
N LEU A 111 4.47 17.65 7.51
CA LEU A 111 5.92 17.57 7.70
C LEU A 111 6.44 18.69 8.60
N ALA A 112 6.02 19.94 8.38
CA ALA A 112 6.35 21.08 9.24
C ALA A 112 5.88 20.86 10.69
N PHE A 113 4.76 20.18 10.90
CA PHE A 113 4.32 19.75 12.22
C PHE A 113 5.26 18.69 12.82
N TYR A 114 5.72 17.71 12.04
CA TYR A 114 6.73 16.73 12.49
C TYR A 114 8.08 17.36 12.84
N TYR A 115 8.51 18.43 12.15
CA TYR A 115 9.69 19.21 12.54
C TYR A 115 9.59 19.81 13.95
N ARG A 116 8.38 20.04 14.46
CA ARG A 116 8.16 20.50 15.85
C ARG A 116 8.03 19.35 16.83
N LEU A 117 7.46 18.24 16.39
CA LEU A 117 7.24 17.06 17.23
C LEU A 117 8.56 16.31 17.54
N ILE A 118 9.43 16.18 16.55
CA ILE A 118 10.64 15.37 16.63
C ILE A 118 11.79 16.25 17.15
N PRO A 119 12.38 15.99 18.34
CA PRO A 119 13.44 16.84 18.88
C PRO A 119 14.75 16.70 18.08
N PRO A 120 15.65 17.71 18.10
CA PRO A 120 16.98 17.62 17.46
C PRO A 120 17.88 16.50 18.02
N THR A 121 17.56 15.99 19.21
CA THR A 121 18.28 14.90 19.88
C THR A 121 18.12 13.53 19.22
N MET A 122 17.26 13.40 18.19
CA MET A 122 17.06 12.18 17.41
C MET A 122 17.63 12.33 15.97
N PRO A 123 18.96 12.30 15.78
CA PRO A 123 19.60 12.70 14.52
C PRO A 123 19.21 11.82 13.32
N LYS A 124 19.10 10.50 13.50
CA LYS A 124 18.70 9.58 12.42
C LYS A 124 17.27 9.83 11.92
N LEU A 125 16.35 10.09 12.85
CA LEU A 125 14.96 10.38 12.50
C LEU A 125 14.82 11.79 11.91
N ARG A 126 15.64 12.74 12.36
CA ARG A 126 15.74 14.06 11.72
C ARG A 126 16.27 13.97 10.30
N GLN A 127 17.31 13.18 10.04
CA GLN A 127 17.80 12.92 8.69
C GLN A 127 16.71 12.31 7.80
N TYR A 128 15.97 11.32 8.30
CA TYR A 128 14.83 10.76 7.58
C TYR A 128 13.77 11.82 7.26
N LEU A 129 13.40 12.65 8.24
CA LEU A 129 12.45 13.75 8.04
C LEU A 129 12.93 14.77 6.99
N HIS A 130 14.23 15.12 6.99
CA HIS A 130 14.83 15.97 5.95
C HIS A 130 14.77 15.32 4.57
N ALA A 131 15.10 14.03 4.47
CA ALA A 131 15.02 13.29 3.22
C ALA A 131 13.59 13.24 2.69
N THR A 132 12.61 12.85 3.52
CA THR A 132 11.19 12.81 3.13
C THR A 132 10.71 14.19 2.69
N THR A 133 11.05 15.25 3.42
CA THR A 133 10.65 16.62 3.03
C THR A 133 11.26 17.04 1.71
N GLY A 134 12.55 16.75 1.48
CA GLY A 134 13.21 17.03 0.21
C GLY A 134 12.56 16.27 -0.95
N VAL A 135 12.24 14.99 -0.76
CA VAL A 135 11.56 14.16 -1.77
C VAL A 135 10.15 14.67 -2.04
N THR A 136 9.35 15.01 -1.02
CA THR A 136 8.00 15.56 -1.21
C THR A 136 8.02 16.88 -1.97
N VAL A 137 8.98 17.78 -1.66
CA VAL A 137 9.13 19.05 -2.41
C VAL A 137 9.57 18.78 -3.85
N LEU A 138 10.49 17.84 -4.06
CA LEU A 138 10.92 17.45 -5.41
C LEU A 138 9.73 16.89 -6.22
N PHE A 139 8.90 16.03 -5.63
CA PHE A 139 7.71 15.49 -6.29
C PHE A 139 6.70 16.59 -6.64
N ALA A 140 6.45 17.55 -5.73
CA ALA A 140 5.59 18.69 -6.03
C ALA A 140 6.10 19.52 -7.22
N ILE A 141 7.41 19.79 -7.27
CA ILE A 141 8.04 20.51 -8.38
C ILE A 141 7.96 19.68 -9.67
N THR A 142 8.22 18.37 -9.59
CA THR A 142 8.16 17.47 -10.74
C THR A 142 6.75 17.44 -11.34
N THR A 143 5.70 17.28 -10.53
CA THR A 143 4.31 17.33 -10.98
C THR A 143 4.02 18.62 -11.74
N CYS A 144 4.28 19.79 -11.13
CA CYS A 144 4.09 21.09 -11.82
C CYS A 144 4.88 21.20 -13.14
N CYS A 145 6.13 20.72 -13.18
CA CYS A 145 6.95 20.76 -14.39
C CYS A 145 6.42 19.81 -15.48
N VAL A 146 5.97 18.61 -15.10
CA VAL A 146 5.36 17.64 -16.01
C VAL A 146 4.08 18.25 -16.59
N ASP A 147 3.21 18.81 -15.76
CA ASP A 147 1.98 19.46 -16.22
C ASP A 147 2.23 20.65 -17.16
N THR A 148 3.30 21.43 -16.92
CA THR A 148 3.64 22.58 -17.77
C THR A 148 4.19 22.14 -19.12
N PHE A 149 5.15 21.20 -19.10
CA PHE A 149 6.06 20.97 -20.23
C PHE A 149 5.82 19.63 -20.95
N TRP A 150 4.78 18.87 -20.60
CA TRP A 150 4.50 17.58 -21.23
C TRP A 150 4.33 17.67 -22.74
N CYS A 151 3.58 18.66 -23.23
CA CYS A 151 3.34 18.88 -24.66
C CYS A 151 4.48 19.66 -25.35
N GLY A 152 5.63 19.80 -24.68
CA GLY A 152 6.80 20.52 -25.17
C GLY A 152 7.00 21.89 -24.52
N SER A 153 7.97 22.65 -25.02
CA SER A 153 8.32 23.98 -24.50
C SER A 153 7.28 25.06 -24.82
N ASN A 154 6.39 24.81 -25.78
CA ASN A 154 5.33 25.74 -26.17
C ASN A 154 4.05 25.45 -25.36
N VAL A 155 3.95 26.05 -24.17
CA VAL A 155 2.82 25.84 -23.23
C VAL A 155 1.43 26.03 -23.87
N PRO A 156 1.21 27.00 -24.78
CA PRO A 156 -0.06 27.15 -25.49
C PRO A 156 -0.62 25.93 -26.23
N VAL A 157 0.21 24.94 -26.54
CA VAL A 157 -0.23 23.67 -27.17
C VAL A 157 -1.26 22.94 -26.31
N ASN A 158 -1.23 23.11 -24.98
CA ASN A 158 -2.18 22.46 -24.07
C ASN A 158 -3.65 22.89 -24.28
N TRP A 159 -3.90 24.01 -24.95
CA TRP A 159 -5.24 24.52 -25.26
C TRP A 159 -5.43 24.85 -26.74
N ASP A 160 -4.74 24.09 -27.61
CA ASP A 160 -4.92 24.13 -29.04
C ASP A 160 -6.00 23.10 -29.45
N PRO A 161 -7.18 23.53 -29.98
CA PRO A 161 -8.26 22.62 -30.36
C PRO A 161 -7.88 21.71 -31.54
N GLU A 162 -6.88 22.08 -32.34
CA GLU A 162 -6.34 21.24 -33.41
C GLU A 162 -5.14 20.38 -32.94
N GLY A 163 -4.67 20.61 -31.71
CA GLY A 163 -3.53 19.92 -31.10
C GLY A 163 -3.91 18.54 -30.55
N SER A 164 -3.06 17.54 -30.77
CA SER A 164 -3.27 16.17 -30.25
C SER A 164 -2.80 15.96 -28.81
N CYS A 165 -2.28 17.00 -28.15
CA CYS A 165 -1.66 16.89 -26.82
C CYS A 165 -2.28 17.87 -25.83
N SER A 166 -2.73 17.33 -24.69
CA SER A 166 -3.12 18.10 -23.51
C SER A 166 -2.60 17.38 -22.26
N SER A 167 -2.01 18.14 -21.34
CA SER A 167 -1.57 17.56 -20.07
C SER A 167 -2.76 17.09 -19.22
N PHE A 168 -3.86 17.83 -19.24
CA PHE A 168 -5.06 17.52 -18.47
C PHE A 168 -5.70 16.17 -18.84
N SER A 169 -5.78 15.85 -20.14
CA SER A 169 -6.38 14.60 -20.60
C SER A 169 -5.41 13.42 -20.67
N SER A 170 -4.12 13.64 -20.41
CA SER A 170 -3.11 12.60 -20.56
C SER A 170 -3.11 11.61 -19.40
N MET A 171 -3.60 10.39 -19.66
CA MET A 171 -3.58 9.32 -18.64
C MET A 171 -2.16 8.93 -18.19
N ASN A 172 -1.14 9.17 -19.02
CA ASN A 172 0.25 8.92 -18.66
C ASN A 172 0.74 9.89 -17.58
N ILE A 173 0.38 11.17 -17.67
CA ILE A 173 0.70 12.18 -16.66
C ILE A 173 -0.03 11.84 -15.36
N THR A 174 -1.34 11.60 -15.44
CA THR A 174 -2.16 11.19 -14.29
C THR A 174 -1.57 10.01 -13.53
N ARG A 175 -1.00 9.02 -14.22
CA ARG A 175 -0.29 7.87 -13.60
C ARG A 175 0.99 8.28 -12.88
N ILE A 176 1.78 9.16 -13.49
CA ILE A 176 3.03 9.67 -12.90
C ILE A 176 2.69 10.46 -11.64
N ASP A 177 1.78 11.42 -11.71
CA ASP A 177 1.45 12.27 -10.56
C ASP A 177 0.80 11.50 -9.44
N TRP A 178 -0.09 10.56 -9.77
CA TRP A 178 -0.62 9.64 -8.77
C TRP A 178 0.48 8.83 -8.08
N ALA A 179 1.45 8.30 -8.82
CA ALA A 179 2.55 7.53 -8.24
C ALA A 179 3.44 8.39 -7.32
N LEU A 180 3.74 9.63 -7.72
CA LEU A 180 4.51 10.58 -6.92
C LEU A 180 3.75 10.98 -5.65
N ASN A 181 2.47 11.31 -5.78
CA ASN A 181 1.56 11.62 -4.68
C ASN A 181 1.47 10.48 -3.67
N MET A 182 1.19 9.26 -4.15
CA MET A 182 1.09 8.05 -3.34
C MET A 182 2.40 7.74 -2.61
N THR A 183 3.53 7.88 -3.30
CA THR A 183 4.85 7.65 -2.70
C THR A 183 5.13 8.66 -1.59
N ALA A 184 4.80 9.94 -1.79
CA ALA A 184 4.92 10.96 -0.74
C ALA A 184 4.08 10.62 0.49
N ASP A 185 2.84 10.18 0.29
CA ASP A 185 1.95 9.78 1.38
C ASP A 185 2.50 8.60 2.18
N LEU A 186 3.01 7.55 1.51
CA LEU A 186 3.61 6.40 2.19
C LEU A 186 4.86 6.79 3.00
N LEU A 187 5.71 7.67 2.46
CA LEU A 187 6.89 8.16 3.17
C LEU A 187 6.51 8.95 4.42
N ILE A 188 5.56 9.89 4.30
CA ILE A 188 5.08 10.72 5.41
C ILE A 188 4.37 9.87 6.47
N PHE A 189 3.57 8.89 6.02
CA PHE A 189 2.89 7.92 6.87
C PHE A 189 3.88 7.09 7.70
N SER A 190 5.06 6.76 7.15
CA SER A 190 6.06 5.95 7.85
C SER A 190 6.79 6.68 9.00
N ILE A 191 6.89 8.02 8.97
CA ILE A 191 7.60 8.85 9.96
C ILE A 191 7.17 8.56 11.41
N PRO A 192 5.87 8.57 11.75
CA PRO A 192 5.43 8.30 13.10
C PRO A 192 5.88 6.92 13.60
N PHE A 193 6.04 5.89 12.76
CA PHE A 193 6.49 4.56 13.19
C PHE A 193 7.95 4.57 13.67
N PHE A 194 8.80 5.36 13.02
CA PHE A 194 10.21 5.48 13.42
C PHE A 194 10.38 6.26 14.73
N LEU A 195 9.49 7.21 15.02
CA LEU A 195 9.48 7.95 16.30
C LEU A 195 9.26 7.02 17.51
N LEU A 196 8.54 5.92 17.32
CA LEU A 196 8.12 5.02 18.39
C LEU A 196 9.20 4.04 18.82
N ARG A 197 10.21 3.81 17.98
CA ARG A 197 11.28 2.82 18.25
C ARG A 197 12.25 3.21 19.37
N GLY A 198 12.09 4.39 19.99
CA GLY A 198 13.07 4.92 20.96
C GLY A 198 12.53 5.53 22.25
N LEU A 199 11.21 5.58 22.48
CA LEU A 199 10.64 6.34 23.60
C LEU A 199 9.65 5.48 24.42
N ARG A 200 9.72 5.52 25.75
CA ARG A 200 8.65 4.96 26.62
C ARG A 200 7.47 5.93 26.59
N ILE A 201 6.48 5.64 25.76
CA ILE A 201 5.46 6.64 25.38
C ILE A 201 4.28 6.65 26.36
N SER A 202 3.92 7.83 26.85
CA SER A 202 2.69 8.02 27.63
C SER A 202 1.44 7.97 26.73
N ARG A 203 0.30 7.46 27.23
CA ARG A 203 -0.99 7.29 26.50
C ARG A 203 -1.40 8.51 25.65
N ARG A 204 -0.98 9.71 26.03
CA ARG A 204 -1.27 10.98 25.33
C ARG A 204 -0.65 11.06 23.93
N TYR A 205 0.55 10.50 23.74
CA TYR A 205 1.26 10.45 22.45
C TYR A 205 0.76 9.29 21.58
N MET A 206 0.33 8.18 22.19
CA MET A 206 -0.28 7.04 21.50
C MET A 206 -1.61 7.42 20.80
N ILE A 207 -2.42 8.30 21.40
CA ILE A 207 -3.62 8.84 20.72
C ILE A 207 -3.23 9.72 19.52
N GLY A 208 -2.14 10.48 19.64
CA GLY A 208 -1.62 11.24 18.49
C GLY A 208 -1.18 10.34 17.36
N LEU A 209 -0.60 9.18 17.70
CA LEU A 209 -0.18 8.16 16.77
C LEU A 209 -1.33 7.48 16.04
N VAL A 210 -2.36 7.04 16.78
CA VAL A 210 -3.57 6.43 16.18
C VAL A 210 -4.27 7.46 15.28
N ALA A 211 -4.34 8.72 15.69
CA ALA A 211 -4.87 9.79 14.86
C ALA A 211 -4.05 9.99 13.57
N THR A 212 -2.71 9.96 13.61
CA THR A 212 -1.85 10.02 12.42
C THR A 212 -1.91 8.75 11.54
N PHE A 213 -2.24 7.60 12.13
CA PHE A 213 -2.37 6.33 11.42
C PHE A 213 -3.69 6.26 10.64
N SER A 214 -4.81 6.60 11.27
CA SER A 214 -6.11 6.76 10.60
C SER A 214 -6.06 7.83 9.50
N LEU A 215 -5.19 8.83 9.68
CA LEU A 215 -4.92 9.92 8.76
C LEU A 215 -4.41 9.49 7.39
N GLY A 216 -3.32 8.70 7.37
CA GLY A 216 -2.67 8.28 6.12
C GLY A 216 -3.49 7.22 5.39
N ILE A 217 -4.29 6.43 6.10
CA ILE A 217 -5.22 5.49 5.46
C ILE A 217 -6.29 6.25 4.68
N ILE A 218 -6.85 7.32 5.25
CA ILE A 218 -7.91 8.10 4.57
C ILE A 218 -7.38 8.77 3.30
N THR A 219 -6.19 9.40 3.33
CA THR A 219 -5.63 10.06 2.14
C THR A 219 -5.24 9.05 1.06
N VAL A 220 -4.53 7.98 1.43
CA VAL A 220 -4.18 6.90 0.50
C VAL A 220 -5.43 6.26 -0.12
N SER A 221 -6.46 5.97 0.67
CA SER A 221 -7.72 5.44 0.15
C SER A 221 -8.41 6.41 -0.81
N ALA A 222 -8.46 7.70 -0.50
CA ALA A 222 -9.05 8.70 -1.39
C ALA A 222 -8.30 8.78 -2.73
N SER A 223 -6.96 8.81 -2.70
CA SER A 223 -6.13 8.82 -3.92
C SER A 223 -6.31 7.55 -4.77
N VAL A 224 -6.46 6.37 -4.13
CA VAL A 224 -6.73 5.11 -4.84
C VAL A 224 -8.11 5.15 -5.50
N VAL A 225 -9.15 5.59 -4.79
CA VAL A 225 -10.52 5.68 -5.33
C VAL A 225 -10.59 6.64 -6.50
N ARG A 226 -9.95 7.82 -6.40
CA ARG A 226 -9.85 8.78 -7.50
C ARG A 226 -9.16 8.18 -8.73
N PHE A 227 -8.00 7.54 -8.53
CA PHE A 227 -7.28 6.93 -9.65
C PHE A 227 -8.06 5.78 -10.29
N ALA A 228 -8.71 4.95 -9.47
CA ALA A 228 -9.55 3.85 -9.95
C ALA A 228 -10.76 4.36 -10.76
N THR A 229 -11.39 5.45 -10.33
CA THR A 229 -12.55 6.04 -11.02
C THR A 229 -12.15 6.75 -12.31
N MET A 230 -11.03 7.48 -12.34
CA MET A 230 -10.44 8.03 -13.57
C MET A 230 -10.17 6.94 -14.63
N GLN A 231 -9.77 5.75 -14.18
CA GLN A 231 -9.43 4.62 -15.07
C GLN A 231 -10.64 3.76 -15.46
N ALA A 232 -11.73 3.78 -14.69
CA ALA A 232 -12.86 2.86 -14.88
C ALA A 232 -14.10 3.51 -15.50
N ILE A 233 -14.40 4.78 -15.17
CA ILE A 233 -15.70 5.37 -15.48
C ILE A 233 -15.60 6.37 -16.63
N HIS A 234 -14.40 6.89 -16.92
CA HIS A 234 -14.13 8.00 -17.86
C HIS A 234 -15.02 9.26 -17.64
N ALA A 235 -15.86 9.29 -16.59
CA ALA A 235 -16.73 10.40 -16.27
C ALA A 235 -15.97 11.48 -15.49
N TRP A 236 -15.65 12.58 -16.15
CA TRP A 236 -14.96 13.73 -15.53
C TRP A 236 -15.71 14.32 -14.33
N THR A 237 -17.05 14.23 -14.29
CA THR A 237 -17.85 14.66 -13.13
C THR A 237 -17.46 13.96 -11.83
N ASN A 238 -17.08 12.68 -11.90
CA ASN A 238 -16.58 11.95 -10.73
C ASN A 238 -15.20 12.44 -10.31
N VAL A 239 -14.37 12.79 -11.29
CA VAL A 239 -13.00 13.24 -11.08
C VAL A 239 -12.97 14.58 -10.34
N TYR A 240 -13.81 15.55 -10.73
CA TYR A 240 -13.92 16.85 -10.04
C TYR A 240 -14.27 16.67 -8.56
N VAL A 241 -15.37 15.92 -8.27
CA VAL A 241 -15.80 15.67 -6.89
C VAL A 241 -14.74 14.92 -6.08
N LEU A 242 -14.11 13.89 -6.66
CA LEU A 242 -13.08 13.12 -5.95
C LEU A 242 -11.79 13.93 -5.73
N SER A 243 -11.49 14.89 -6.59
CA SER A 243 -10.43 15.90 -6.36
C SER A 243 -10.66 16.67 -5.09
N MET A 244 -11.87 17.19 -4.96
CA MET A 244 -12.24 17.97 -3.78
C MET A 244 -12.26 17.11 -2.51
N VAL A 245 -12.77 15.88 -2.59
CA VAL A 245 -12.74 14.93 -1.47
C VAL A 245 -11.32 14.66 -0.99
N GLU A 246 -10.38 14.41 -1.90
CA GLU A 246 -8.98 14.13 -1.57
C GLU A 246 -8.29 15.33 -0.91
N MET A 247 -8.46 16.53 -1.47
CA MET A 247 -7.93 17.77 -0.88
C MET A 247 -8.51 18.05 0.51
N VAL A 248 -9.83 17.96 0.65
CA VAL A 248 -10.51 18.21 1.92
C VAL A 248 -10.13 17.16 2.96
N ALA A 249 -9.99 15.89 2.57
CA ALA A 249 -9.47 14.85 3.44
C ALA A 249 -8.07 15.22 3.96
N ALA A 250 -7.16 15.65 3.09
CA ALA A 250 -5.81 16.08 3.47
C ALA A 250 -5.81 17.33 4.39
N ILE A 251 -6.73 18.28 4.20
CA ILE A 251 -6.89 19.45 5.08
C ILE A 251 -7.41 19.04 6.46
N VAL A 252 -8.47 18.22 6.52
CA VAL A 252 -9.05 17.68 7.76
C VAL A 252 -7.96 16.98 8.57
N VAL A 253 -7.19 16.17 7.86
CA VAL A 253 -6.05 15.41 8.36
C VAL A 253 -5.07 16.30 9.14
N VAL A 254 -4.64 17.40 8.52
CA VAL A 254 -3.73 18.36 9.16
C VAL A 254 -4.38 19.05 10.35
N CYS A 255 -5.70 19.25 10.36
CA CYS A 255 -6.44 19.95 11.43
C CYS A 255 -6.58 19.15 12.73
N LEU A 256 -6.68 17.81 12.67
CA LEU A 256 -6.98 16.95 13.83
C LEU A 256 -6.04 17.13 15.05
N PRO A 257 -4.70 17.25 14.91
CA PRO A 257 -3.81 17.40 16.06
C PRO A 257 -4.09 18.65 16.90
N ALA A 258 -4.58 19.73 16.30
CA ALA A 258 -4.91 20.97 17.00
C ALA A 258 -6.26 20.89 17.74
N LEU A 259 -7.26 20.23 17.13
CA LEU A 259 -8.60 20.05 17.69
C LEU A 259 -8.60 19.20 18.98
N LYS A 260 -7.64 18.27 19.12
CA LYS A 260 -7.46 17.48 20.34
C LYS A 260 -7.25 18.33 21.61
N SER A 261 -6.71 19.55 21.48
CA SER A 261 -6.51 20.44 22.63
C SER A 261 -7.85 20.91 23.25
N LEU A 262 -8.95 20.92 22.48
CA LEU A 262 -10.29 21.25 22.96
C LEU A 262 -10.91 20.14 23.81
N LEU A 263 -10.82 18.89 23.34
CA LEU A 263 -11.41 17.71 23.99
C LEU A 263 -10.86 17.48 25.40
N ARG A 264 -9.69 18.04 25.68
CA ARG A 264 -8.97 17.86 26.96
C ARG A 264 -9.22 18.96 27.97
N ARG A 265 -9.91 20.04 27.58
CA ARG A 265 -10.22 21.18 28.45
C ARG A 265 -11.51 20.99 29.26
N GLY A 266 -12.21 19.87 29.05
CA GLY A 266 -13.42 19.48 29.77
C GLY A 266 -13.20 18.68 31.06
N GLU A 267 -11.96 18.30 31.42
CA GLU A 267 -11.65 17.70 32.72
C GLU A 267 -11.15 18.78 33.70
N PRO A 268 -11.88 19.10 34.78
CA PRO A 268 -11.38 19.99 35.82
C PRO A 268 -10.22 19.31 36.55
N SER A 269 -9.01 19.83 36.35
CA SER A 269 -7.81 19.38 37.05
C SER A 269 -7.85 19.80 38.51
N THR A 270 -8.31 18.91 39.39
CA THR A 270 -8.06 18.97 40.83
C THR A 270 -6.63 18.50 41.12
N SER A 271 -5.67 19.41 41.01
CA SER A 271 -4.37 19.24 41.66
C SER A 271 -3.77 20.60 41.99
N LYS A 272 -4.19 21.16 43.13
CA LYS A 272 -3.44 22.20 43.81
C LYS A 272 -2.39 21.51 44.69
N ARG A 273 -1.18 21.36 44.16
CA ARG A 273 0.00 21.05 44.99
C ARG A 273 0.59 22.37 45.44
N GLY A 274 0.38 22.68 46.72
CA GLY A 274 0.96 23.84 47.38
C GLY A 274 2.48 23.80 47.33
N ILE A 275 3.04 24.96 46.99
CA ILE A 275 4.46 25.27 46.97
C ILE A 275 4.96 25.27 48.42
N SER A 276 5.97 24.45 48.71
CA SER A 276 6.84 24.67 49.87
C SER A 276 8.24 24.94 49.35
N ALA A 277 8.66 26.18 49.51
CA ALA A 277 10.01 26.64 49.27
C ALA A 277 10.94 25.99 50.31
N ASN A 278 12.10 25.50 49.87
CA ASN A 278 13.24 25.40 50.78
C ASN A 278 14.55 25.72 50.05
N THR A 279 15.11 26.83 50.49
CA THR A 279 16.39 27.41 50.15
C THR A 279 17.51 26.61 50.82
N SER A 280 18.59 26.27 50.10
CA SER A 280 19.88 25.87 50.70
C SER A 280 21.05 26.01 49.71
N ARG A 281 21.67 27.18 49.85
CA ARG A 281 23.05 27.66 49.60
C ARG A 281 24.20 26.64 49.59
N SER A 282 25.32 27.06 48.94
CA SER A 282 26.76 26.65 49.12
C SER A 282 27.31 25.62 48.08
N LYS A 283 28.49 25.71 47.45
CA LYS A 283 29.66 26.62 47.48
C LYS A 283 30.54 26.44 46.20
N THR A 284 31.23 27.52 45.84
CA THR A 284 32.42 27.72 44.99
C THR A 284 33.56 26.68 45.16
N TYR A 285 34.31 26.37 44.09
CA TYR A 285 35.79 26.33 44.07
C TYR A 285 36.33 26.51 42.63
N ASN A 286 37.40 27.31 42.53
CA ASN A 286 38.15 27.70 41.32
C ASN A 286 39.31 26.74 40.99
N ALA A 287 39.79 26.85 39.74
CA ALA A 287 41.19 27.14 39.37
C ALA A 287 41.99 26.08 38.55
N TYR A 288 42.61 26.63 37.48
CA TYR A 288 43.97 26.41 36.95
C TYR A 288 44.32 25.15 36.11
N GLY A 289 44.42 25.36 34.79
CA GLY A 289 45.71 25.61 34.11
C GLY A 289 46.56 24.42 33.61
N PRO A 290 47.39 24.60 32.57
CA PRO A 290 47.73 23.57 31.56
C PRO A 290 49.22 23.16 31.50
N GLY A 291 49.53 22.12 30.72
CA GLY A 291 50.88 21.78 30.24
C GLY A 291 50.81 20.58 29.29
N THR A 292 51.04 20.75 27.97
CA THR A 292 52.33 20.55 27.25
C THR A 292 53.00 19.21 27.63
N SER A 293 53.34 18.32 26.69
CA SER A 293 54.35 18.59 25.67
C SER A 293 54.68 17.40 24.75
N HIS A 294 55.25 17.75 23.58
CA HIS A 294 56.28 17.07 22.78
C HIS A 294 55.93 16.15 21.58
N ILE A 295 56.27 16.75 20.43
CA ILE A 295 56.61 16.28 19.07
C ILE A 295 57.68 15.17 19.03
N LYS A 296 57.57 14.25 18.06
CA LYS A 296 58.67 13.87 17.14
C LYS A 296 58.16 13.14 15.88
N LEU A 297 58.43 13.74 14.72
CA LEU A 297 58.49 13.10 13.40
C LEU A 297 59.80 12.29 13.25
N SER A 298 59.80 11.24 12.42
CA SER A 298 60.66 11.14 11.21
C SER A 298 60.97 9.69 10.75
N SER A 299 60.51 9.38 9.53
CA SER A 299 61.24 8.82 8.35
C SER A 299 61.86 7.40 8.31
N GLY A 300 61.57 6.71 7.19
CA GLY A 300 62.38 5.69 6.48
C GLY A 300 61.50 4.65 5.74
N ARG A 301 61.09 4.85 4.48
CA ARG A 301 61.66 4.30 3.20
C ARG A 301 61.88 2.77 3.23
N ASP A 302 61.32 1.94 2.32
CA ASP A 302 61.54 1.94 0.86
C ASP A 302 60.42 1.33 -0.03
N THR A 303 60.58 1.67 -1.31
CA THR A 303 59.99 1.36 -2.64
C THR A 303 59.33 0.01 -2.97
N TYR A 304 58.30 0.03 -3.84
CA TYR A 304 58.26 -0.68 -5.15
C TYR A 304 57.30 0.04 -6.12
N ALA A 305 57.71 0.15 -7.38
CA ALA A 305 56.95 0.75 -8.48
C ALA A 305 56.44 -0.34 -9.44
N ALA A 306 55.25 -0.17 -10.03
CA ALA A 306 54.91 -0.63 -11.38
C ALA A 306 53.56 -0.02 -11.82
N GLY A 307 53.57 0.59 -13.02
CA GLY A 307 52.42 1.28 -13.60
C GLY A 307 51.50 0.40 -14.45
N THR A 308 50.27 0.90 -14.57
CA THR A 308 49.39 0.95 -15.75
C THR A 308 49.28 -0.26 -16.68
N ARG A 309 48.06 -0.84 -16.77
CA ARG A 309 47.36 -0.95 -18.06
C ARG A 309 45.87 -1.27 -17.88
N ALA A 310 45.05 -0.44 -18.53
CA ALA A 310 43.66 -0.72 -18.85
C ALA A 310 43.60 -1.68 -20.03
N THR A 311 42.69 -2.66 -19.98
CA THR A 311 42.38 -3.57 -21.08
C THR A 311 40.93 -3.37 -21.49
N THR A 312 40.76 -2.72 -22.63
CA THR A 312 39.55 -2.71 -23.46
C THR A 312 39.42 -4.06 -24.16
N VAL A 313 38.28 -4.74 -24.00
CA VAL A 313 37.93 -5.92 -24.80
C VAL A 313 37.18 -5.42 -26.02
N ALA A 314 37.81 -5.52 -27.19
CA ALA A 314 37.21 -5.31 -28.48
C ALA A 314 36.73 -6.68 -29.02
N GLU A 315 35.48 -6.74 -29.45
CA GLU A 315 34.91 -7.89 -30.15
C GLU A 315 35.40 -7.89 -31.60
N SER A 316 36.03 -9.00 -31.99
CA SER A 316 36.61 -9.23 -33.31
C SER A 316 35.53 -9.75 -34.25
N GLY A 317 35.27 -9.00 -35.33
CA GLY A 317 34.57 -9.52 -36.50
C GLY A 317 35.39 -10.59 -37.20
N SER A 318 34.73 -11.62 -37.73
CA SER A 318 35.33 -12.61 -38.63
C SER A 318 34.56 -12.61 -39.96
N GLU A 319 35.23 -12.13 -41.00
CA GLU A 319 34.95 -12.46 -42.40
C GLU A 319 35.06 -13.98 -42.60
N VAL A 320 34.17 -14.54 -43.43
CA VAL A 320 34.32 -15.88 -43.97
C VAL A 320 34.25 -15.79 -45.49
N GLU A 321 35.41 -16.00 -46.11
CA GLU A 321 35.59 -16.14 -47.55
C GLU A 321 35.04 -17.49 -48.06
N LEU A 322 34.61 -17.48 -49.33
CA LEU A 322 34.10 -18.64 -50.06
C LEU A 322 35.21 -19.66 -50.35
N HIS A 323 34.90 -20.93 -50.13
CA HIS A 323 35.59 -22.04 -50.78
C HIS A 323 34.62 -22.86 -51.63
N ASP A 324 34.89 -22.90 -52.94
CA ASP A 324 34.34 -23.87 -53.87
C ASP A 324 35.26 -25.10 -53.88
N MET A 325 34.73 -26.30 -53.60
CA MET A 325 35.38 -27.58 -53.95
C MET A 325 34.38 -28.74 -54.02
N ARG A 326 33.96 -29.00 -55.25
CA ARG A 326 33.62 -30.28 -55.88
C ARG A 326 34.31 -31.49 -55.21
N ARG A 327 33.56 -32.31 -54.46
CA ARG A 327 34.00 -33.66 -54.05
C ARG A 327 32.88 -34.68 -54.31
N THR A 328 33.07 -35.47 -55.35
CA THR A 328 32.31 -36.69 -55.67
C THR A 328 32.77 -37.78 -54.72
N ASP A 329 31.99 -38.02 -53.65
CA ASP A 329 31.83 -39.28 -52.90
C ASP A 329 31.41 -38.97 -51.45
N ALA A 330 30.11 -38.73 -51.26
CA ALA A 330 29.48 -38.68 -49.94
C ALA A 330 28.07 -39.27 -50.02
N ILE A 331 27.77 -40.19 -49.10
CA ILE A 331 26.47 -40.82 -48.96
C ILE A 331 25.53 -39.82 -48.29
N TYR A 332 24.48 -39.39 -48.98
CA TYR A 332 23.51 -38.42 -48.44
C TYR A 332 22.46 -39.12 -47.58
N LYS A 333 22.39 -38.78 -46.29
CA LYS A 333 21.26 -39.08 -45.41
C LYS A 333 20.24 -37.95 -45.55
N THR A 334 19.09 -38.23 -46.17
CA THR A 334 18.04 -37.22 -46.34
C THR A 334 17.34 -36.98 -45.00
N GLN A 335 17.53 -35.80 -44.42
CA GLN A 335 16.78 -35.33 -43.27
C GLN A 335 15.94 -34.14 -43.71
N ARG A 336 14.61 -34.22 -43.55
CA ARG A 336 13.71 -33.11 -43.87
C ARG A 336 13.97 -31.98 -42.87
N LEU A 337 14.59 -30.90 -43.34
CA LEU A 337 14.68 -29.64 -42.62
C LEU A 337 13.60 -28.71 -43.17
N SER A 338 12.62 -28.35 -42.33
CA SER A 338 11.71 -27.25 -42.60
C SER A 338 12.49 -25.94 -42.40
N ILE A 339 12.83 -25.28 -43.50
CA ILE A 339 13.43 -23.94 -43.45
C ILE A 339 12.29 -22.94 -43.47
N THR A 340 11.96 -22.38 -42.31
CA THR A 340 11.07 -21.23 -42.19
C THR A 340 11.93 -19.98 -42.45
N SER A 341 11.84 -19.43 -43.65
CA SER A 341 12.48 -18.15 -43.97
C SER A 341 11.72 -17.03 -43.25
N LEU A 342 12.26 -16.52 -42.15
CA LEU A 342 11.74 -15.32 -41.51
C LEU A 342 12.30 -14.07 -42.21
N ARG A 343 11.42 -13.10 -42.45
CA ARG A 343 11.75 -11.84 -43.10
C ARG A 343 12.61 -11.02 -42.13
N ARG A 344 13.51 -10.17 -42.61
CA ARG A 344 14.41 -9.34 -41.78
C ARG A 344 13.66 -8.46 -40.75
N ASP A 345 12.36 -8.26 -40.96
CA ASP A 345 11.46 -7.54 -40.06
C ASP A 345 11.09 -8.32 -38.78
N ASP A 346 11.23 -9.65 -38.78
CA ASP A 346 10.96 -10.51 -37.61
C ASP A 346 12.13 -10.57 -36.61
N MET A 347 13.34 -10.25 -37.06
CA MET A 347 14.53 -10.22 -36.20
C MET A 347 14.53 -9.01 -35.25
N ALA A 348 13.83 -7.93 -35.63
CA ALA A 348 13.58 -6.80 -34.74
C ALA A 348 12.55 -7.12 -33.64
N ARG A 349 11.64 -8.09 -33.87
CA ARG A 349 10.71 -8.59 -32.84
C ARG A 349 11.35 -9.60 -31.89
N PHE A 350 12.39 -10.31 -32.32
CA PHE A 350 13.06 -11.31 -31.47
C PHE A 350 13.84 -10.69 -30.29
N ASN A 351 14.30 -9.44 -30.43
CA ASN A 351 14.91 -8.69 -29.31
C ASN A 351 13.88 -8.09 -28.34
N THR A 352 12.60 -8.41 -28.49
CA THR A 352 11.54 -8.07 -27.54
C THR A 352 10.66 -9.28 -27.23
N MET A 353 11.24 -10.48 -27.18
CA MET A 353 10.59 -11.60 -26.48
C MET A 353 10.66 -11.33 -24.97
N ALA A 354 9.68 -10.58 -24.46
CA ALA A 354 9.27 -10.74 -23.08
C ALA A 354 8.93 -12.23 -22.91
N TYR A 355 9.59 -12.92 -21.97
CA TYR A 355 9.32 -14.33 -21.67
C TYR A 355 7.82 -14.55 -21.48
N PHE A 356 7.16 -15.22 -22.44
CA PHE A 356 5.77 -15.59 -22.30
C PHE A 356 5.70 -16.81 -21.36
N ILE A 357 4.84 -16.78 -20.33
CA ILE A 357 4.65 -17.93 -19.43
C ILE A 357 3.64 -18.85 -20.11
N ASP A 358 4.11 -20.01 -20.57
CA ASP A 358 3.26 -21.04 -21.16
C ASP A 358 2.36 -21.69 -20.11
N GLY A 359 1.25 -22.32 -20.53
CA GLY A 359 0.31 -22.96 -19.61
C GLY A 359 0.97 -24.04 -18.72
N ASP A 360 1.94 -24.77 -19.27
CA ASP A 360 2.73 -25.77 -18.56
C ASP A 360 3.54 -25.14 -17.41
N ASP A 361 4.23 -24.03 -17.68
CA ASP A 361 5.03 -23.31 -16.70
C ASP A 361 4.16 -22.72 -15.59
N CYS A 362 2.97 -22.24 -15.95
CA CYS A 362 1.96 -21.75 -15.02
C CYS A 362 1.55 -22.86 -14.03
N MET A 363 1.10 -24.01 -14.54
CA MET A 363 0.64 -25.12 -13.71
C MET A 363 1.76 -25.69 -12.84
N ILE A 364 2.97 -25.85 -13.38
CA ILE A 364 4.13 -26.32 -12.60
C ILE A 364 4.38 -25.36 -11.44
N SER A 365 4.36 -24.04 -11.69
CA SER A 365 4.61 -23.04 -10.64
C SER A 365 3.58 -23.10 -9.51
N GLU A 366 2.30 -23.25 -9.83
CA GLU A 366 1.21 -23.29 -8.84
C GLU A 366 1.28 -24.52 -7.93
N TRP A 367 1.50 -25.70 -8.52
CA TRP A 367 1.64 -26.94 -7.75
C TRP A 367 2.88 -26.90 -6.85
N ILE A 368 3.99 -26.31 -7.30
CA ILE A 368 5.19 -26.10 -6.47
C ILE A 368 4.86 -25.17 -5.29
N LEU A 369 4.20 -24.04 -5.55
CA LEU A 369 3.82 -23.07 -4.50
C LEU A 369 2.90 -23.71 -3.45
N LEU A 370 1.91 -24.49 -3.88
CA LEU A 370 1.02 -25.22 -2.97
C LEU A 370 1.78 -26.26 -2.14
N ALA A 371 2.64 -27.06 -2.78
CA ALA A 371 3.43 -28.08 -2.09
C ALA A 371 4.31 -27.46 -1.00
N VAL A 372 4.94 -26.32 -1.29
CA VAL A 372 5.72 -25.56 -0.29
C VAL A 372 4.81 -25.11 0.85
N ALA A 373 3.66 -24.49 0.56
CA ALA A 373 2.73 -24.04 1.60
C ALA A 373 2.24 -25.20 2.48
N TYR A 374 1.94 -26.36 1.89
CA TYR A 374 1.52 -27.56 2.61
C TYR A 374 2.57 -28.08 3.58
N VAL A 375 3.86 -28.01 3.21
CA VAL A 375 4.94 -28.36 4.13
C VAL A 375 4.90 -27.47 5.37
N PHE A 376 4.70 -26.15 5.22
CA PHE A 376 4.60 -25.24 6.36
C PHE A 376 3.37 -25.52 7.25
N VAL A 377 2.22 -25.78 6.65
CA VAL A 377 0.98 -26.13 7.37
C VAL A 377 1.16 -27.46 8.11
N ALA A 378 1.70 -28.48 7.44
CA ALA A 378 1.96 -29.79 8.03
C ALA A 378 2.98 -29.71 9.16
N LEU A 379 4.07 -28.95 9.00
CA LEU A 379 5.05 -28.71 10.06
C LEU A 379 4.40 -28.02 11.27
N ARG A 380 3.47 -27.09 11.05
CA ARG A 380 2.77 -26.41 12.15
C ARG A 380 1.84 -27.35 12.90
N VAL A 381 1.05 -28.15 12.18
CA VAL A 381 0.19 -29.19 12.76
C VAL A 381 1.03 -30.23 13.51
N TYR A 382 2.14 -30.68 12.92
CA TYR A 382 3.07 -31.62 13.54
C TYR A 382 3.66 -31.06 14.83
N THR A 383 4.08 -29.79 14.82
CA THR A 383 4.64 -29.13 16.00
C THR A 383 3.63 -29.09 17.14
N ARG A 384 2.37 -28.77 16.85
CA ARG A 384 1.30 -28.76 17.86
C ARG A 384 1.01 -30.15 18.43
N LEU A 385 0.75 -31.12 17.55
CA LEU A 385 0.30 -32.46 17.95
C LEU A 385 1.42 -33.32 18.55
N PHE A 386 2.61 -33.31 17.95
CA PHE A 386 3.67 -34.27 18.31
C PHE A 386 4.77 -33.64 19.17
N ARG A 387 5.17 -32.39 18.91
CA ARG A 387 6.23 -31.72 19.68
C ARG A 387 5.71 -31.11 20.98
N LEU A 388 4.57 -30.41 20.90
CA LEU A 388 3.95 -29.77 22.06
C LEU A 388 2.91 -30.68 22.75
N ARG A 389 2.45 -31.75 22.09
CA ARG A 389 1.39 -32.66 22.59
C ARG A 389 0.12 -31.91 23.03
N GLN A 390 -0.25 -30.89 22.26
CA GLN A 390 -1.43 -30.06 22.48
C GLN A 390 -2.49 -30.35 21.40
N LYS A 391 -3.76 -30.12 21.74
CA LYS A 391 -4.87 -30.15 20.76
C LYS A 391 -4.73 -28.98 19.78
N LEU A 392 -5.25 -29.16 18.57
CA LEU A 392 -5.33 -28.10 17.57
C LEU A 392 -6.31 -27.02 18.04
N ASP A 393 -5.88 -25.77 17.93
CA ASP A 393 -6.67 -24.60 18.28
C ASP A 393 -7.42 -24.08 17.03
N TRP A 394 -8.34 -23.14 17.21
CA TRP A 394 -9.09 -22.52 16.12
C TRP A 394 -8.18 -21.92 15.04
N SER A 395 -7.04 -21.36 15.45
CA SER A 395 -6.03 -20.84 14.51
C SER A 395 -5.50 -21.94 13.58
N ASP A 396 -5.30 -23.17 14.07
CA ASP A 396 -4.77 -24.26 13.25
C ASP A 396 -5.85 -24.88 12.37
N TRP A 397 -7.09 -25.01 12.86
CA TRP A 397 -8.22 -25.48 12.06
C TRP A 397 -8.53 -24.55 10.88
N LEU A 398 -8.53 -23.24 11.11
CA LEU A 398 -8.71 -22.24 10.04
C LEU A 398 -7.56 -22.28 9.03
N LEU A 399 -6.33 -22.54 9.48
CA LEU A 399 -5.18 -22.69 8.59
C LEU A 399 -5.31 -23.94 7.71
N VAL A 400 -5.76 -25.06 8.28
CA VAL A 400 -6.01 -26.30 7.52
C VAL A 400 -7.17 -26.11 6.54
N ALA A 401 -8.24 -25.42 6.95
CA ALA A 401 -9.34 -25.08 6.06
C ALA A 401 -8.86 -24.26 4.84
N SER A 402 -8.02 -23.25 5.06
CA SER A 402 -7.39 -22.48 3.97
C SER A 402 -6.55 -23.35 3.04
N ALA A 403 -5.80 -24.31 3.58
CA ALA A 403 -4.99 -25.20 2.76
C ALA A 403 -5.86 -26.11 1.87
N VAL A 404 -6.95 -26.66 2.43
CA VAL A 404 -7.92 -27.47 1.66
C VAL A 404 -8.61 -26.63 0.59
N ASP A 405 -8.94 -25.39 0.90
CA ASP A 405 -9.57 -24.47 -0.04
C ASP A 405 -8.63 -24.08 -1.20
N ALA A 406 -7.35 -23.84 -0.91
CA ALA A 406 -6.31 -23.62 -1.92
C ALA A 406 -6.13 -24.82 -2.87
N LEU A 407 -6.41 -26.04 -2.43
CA LEU A 407 -6.47 -27.21 -3.32
C LEU A 407 -7.63 -27.10 -4.31
N GLY A 408 -8.78 -26.63 -3.83
CA GLY A 408 -9.96 -26.39 -4.67
C GLY A 408 -9.66 -25.41 -5.80
N LEU A 409 -8.96 -24.32 -5.48
CA LEU A 409 -8.50 -23.34 -6.47
C LEU A 409 -7.61 -23.98 -7.55
N ILE A 410 -6.54 -24.70 -7.16
CA ILE A 410 -5.66 -25.37 -8.14
C ILE A 410 -6.40 -26.43 -8.96
N ILE A 411 -7.36 -27.15 -8.37
CA ILE A 411 -8.17 -28.11 -9.12
C ILE A 411 -8.97 -27.38 -10.21
N CYS A 412 -9.57 -26.24 -9.91
CA CYS A 412 -10.24 -25.40 -10.90
C CYS A 412 -9.26 -24.95 -11.99
N ASP A 413 -8.08 -24.46 -11.62
CA ASP A 413 -7.10 -23.96 -12.56
C ASP A 413 -6.54 -25.08 -13.46
N THR A 414 -6.27 -26.26 -12.88
CA THR A 414 -5.87 -27.48 -13.62
C THR A 414 -6.96 -27.93 -14.60
N LEU A 415 -8.23 -27.85 -14.21
CA LEU A 415 -9.35 -28.15 -15.11
C LEU A 415 -9.44 -27.12 -16.25
N THR A 416 -9.19 -25.83 -15.97
CA THR A 416 -9.13 -24.81 -17.04
C THR A 416 -7.99 -25.05 -18.01
N TYR A 417 -6.81 -25.42 -17.52
CA TYR A 417 -5.67 -25.80 -18.35
C TYR A 417 -5.98 -27.04 -19.22
N GLN A 418 -6.60 -28.08 -18.67
CA GLN A 418 -7.02 -29.26 -19.44
C GLN A 418 -8.03 -28.97 -20.56
N MET A 419 -8.73 -27.83 -20.48
CA MET A 419 -9.66 -27.37 -21.52
C MET A 419 -8.97 -26.52 -22.61
N GLY A 420 -7.65 -26.34 -22.55
CA GLY A 420 -6.86 -25.59 -23.53
C GLY A 420 -6.85 -24.07 -23.32
N VAL A 421 -7.33 -23.59 -22.16
CA VAL A 421 -7.57 -22.15 -21.90
C VAL A 421 -6.31 -21.29 -21.99
N LEU A 422 -5.16 -21.85 -21.63
CA LEU A 422 -3.89 -21.13 -21.56
C LEU A 422 -3.18 -21.00 -22.93
N ASP A 423 -3.66 -21.68 -23.98
CA ASP A 423 -3.03 -21.74 -25.32
C ASP A 423 -3.98 -21.28 -26.47
N GLU A 424 -5.18 -21.85 -26.59
CA GLU A 424 -6.23 -21.43 -27.55
C GLU A 424 -7.62 -21.87 -27.03
N TRP A 425 -8.55 -20.94 -26.79
CA TRP A 425 -9.83 -21.27 -26.14
C TRP A 425 -11.08 -20.79 -26.86
N ALA A 426 -12.11 -21.64 -26.81
CA ALA A 426 -13.46 -21.30 -27.23
C ALA A 426 -14.35 -21.11 -25.99
N PRO A 427 -15.20 -20.06 -25.94
CA PRO A 427 -16.10 -19.85 -24.82
C PRO A 427 -17.06 -21.02 -24.64
N SER A 428 -17.19 -21.49 -23.41
CA SER A 428 -18.10 -22.58 -23.05
C SER A 428 -18.73 -22.39 -21.68
N VAL A 429 -19.96 -22.87 -21.51
CA VAL A 429 -20.68 -22.82 -20.23
C VAL A 429 -19.92 -23.54 -19.12
N ARG A 430 -19.21 -24.63 -19.45
CA ARG A 430 -18.40 -25.37 -18.47
C ARG A 430 -17.23 -24.51 -17.99
N LEU A 431 -16.53 -23.83 -18.90
CA LEU A 431 -15.45 -22.93 -18.58
C LEU A 431 -15.92 -21.80 -17.66
N SER A 432 -17.00 -21.10 -18.03
CA SER A 432 -17.52 -19.99 -17.21
C SER A 432 -17.92 -20.44 -15.79
N LYS A 433 -18.49 -21.64 -15.63
CA LYS A 433 -18.80 -22.22 -14.31
C LYS A 433 -17.55 -22.53 -13.49
N ILE A 434 -16.49 -23.02 -14.13
CA ILE A 434 -15.22 -23.32 -13.45
C ILE A 434 -14.52 -22.00 -13.06
N SER A 435 -14.50 -20.99 -13.93
CA SER A 435 -13.96 -19.66 -13.62
C SER A 435 -14.70 -18.99 -12.46
N PHE A 436 -16.04 -19.10 -12.43
CA PHE A 436 -16.84 -18.62 -11.29
C PHE A 436 -16.48 -19.35 -9.99
N ALA A 437 -16.34 -20.69 -10.03
CA ALA A 437 -15.93 -21.46 -8.86
C ALA A 437 -14.50 -21.12 -8.40
N SER A 438 -13.57 -20.90 -9.34
CA SER A 438 -12.19 -20.47 -9.06
C SER A 438 -12.18 -19.14 -8.30
N ASN A 439 -12.99 -18.16 -8.70
CA ASN A 439 -13.10 -16.88 -7.98
C ASN A 439 -13.57 -17.07 -6.52
N TYR A 440 -14.56 -17.94 -6.32
CA TYR A 440 -15.04 -18.27 -4.97
C TYR A 440 -13.98 -18.94 -4.10
N PHE A 441 -13.25 -19.92 -4.63
CA PHE A 441 -12.15 -20.55 -3.89
C PHE A 441 -11.05 -19.52 -3.59
N TYR A 442 -10.71 -18.65 -4.53
CA TYR A 442 -9.74 -17.60 -4.26
C TYR A 442 -10.19 -16.69 -3.09
N ASP A 443 -11.44 -16.24 -3.11
CA ASP A 443 -11.96 -15.31 -2.11
C ASP A 443 -12.12 -15.93 -0.72
N VAL A 444 -12.70 -17.12 -0.66
CA VAL A 444 -12.84 -17.88 0.59
C VAL A 444 -11.46 -18.26 1.14
N GLY A 445 -10.55 -18.70 0.26
CA GLY A 445 -9.18 -19.08 0.60
C GLY A 445 -8.38 -17.95 1.21
N MET A 446 -8.71 -16.70 0.87
CA MET A 446 -8.07 -15.50 1.41
C MET A 446 -8.64 -15.02 2.75
N VAL A 447 -9.85 -15.45 3.14
CA VAL A 447 -10.44 -15.18 4.46
C VAL A 447 -9.70 -15.94 5.55
N PHE A 448 -9.51 -17.24 5.34
CA PHE A 448 -9.13 -18.18 6.38
C PHE A 448 -7.74 -17.91 7.00
N PRO A 449 -6.69 -17.53 6.24
CA PRO A 449 -5.39 -17.13 6.82
C PRO A 449 -5.53 -15.93 7.75
N LYS A 450 -6.35 -14.94 7.39
CA LYS A 450 -6.58 -13.73 8.19
C LYS A 450 -7.30 -14.08 9.49
N LEU A 451 -8.35 -14.89 9.42
CA LEU A 451 -9.06 -15.38 10.61
C LEU A 451 -8.15 -16.27 11.48
N SER A 452 -7.32 -17.12 10.87
CA SER A 452 -6.32 -17.94 11.58
C SER A 452 -5.35 -17.07 12.36
N MET A 453 -4.90 -15.96 11.78
CA MET A 453 -3.99 -15.02 12.44
C MET A 453 -4.68 -14.25 13.59
N LEU A 454 -5.94 -13.84 13.41
CA LEU A 454 -6.74 -13.23 14.47
C LEU A 454 -7.01 -14.21 15.62
N ALA A 455 -7.29 -15.48 15.32
CA ALA A 455 -7.44 -16.53 16.33
C ALA A 455 -6.12 -16.77 17.08
N PHE A 456 -4.98 -16.70 16.39
CA PHE A 456 -3.66 -16.76 17.03
C PHE A 456 -3.47 -15.60 18.01
N TYR A 457 -3.84 -14.36 17.62
CA TYR A 457 -3.81 -13.22 18.53
C TYR A 457 -4.73 -13.41 19.73
N TRP A 458 -5.90 -14.01 19.53
CA TRP A 458 -6.84 -14.30 20.61
C TRP A 458 -6.20 -15.22 21.66
N GLY A 459 -5.57 -16.32 21.23
CA GLY A 459 -4.91 -17.26 22.14
C GLY A 459 -3.62 -16.72 22.78
N TYR A 460 -2.86 -15.90 22.05
CA TYR A 460 -1.54 -15.44 22.51
C TYR A 460 -1.60 -14.18 23.40
N PHE A 461 -2.51 -13.23 23.11
CA PHE A 461 -2.53 -11.92 23.77
C PHE A 461 -3.54 -11.79 24.90
N LEU A 462 -4.65 -12.53 24.88
CA LEU A 462 -5.76 -12.28 25.80
C LEU A 462 -5.71 -12.87 27.22
N PRO A 463 -4.80 -13.80 27.59
CA PRO A 463 -4.67 -14.22 28.97
C PRO A 463 -4.36 -13.04 29.92
N ASP A 464 -3.59 -12.03 29.47
CA ASP A 464 -3.04 -10.96 30.33
C ASP A 464 -3.41 -9.52 29.91
N ILE A 465 -4.36 -9.30 28.98
CA ILE A 465 -4.60 -7.97 28.37
C ILE A 465 -5.99 -7.34 28.67
N SER A 466 -6.01 -6.00 28.71
CA SER A 466 -7.15 -5.10 28.93
C SER A 466 -8.39 -5.34 28.03
N LEU A 467 -9.58 -5.04 28.59
CA LEU A 467 -10.89 -5.08 27.92
C LEU A 467 -10.95 -4.32 26.59
N SER A 468 -10.21 -3.22 26.45
CA SER A 468 -10.17 -2.43 25.21
C SER A 468 -9.57 -3.22 24.05
N MET A 469 -8.57 -4.07 24.29
CA MET A 469 -7.96 -4.90 23.24
C MET A 469 -8.93 -5.97 22.74
N ARG A 470 -9.73 -6.55 23.65
CA ARG A 470 -10.79 -7.51 23.27
C ARG A 470 -11.79 -6.87 22.31
N ARG A 471 -12.21 -5.63 22.58
CA ARG A 471 -13.11 -4.88 21.69
C ARG A 471 -12.48 -4.58 20.34
N VAL A 472 -11.20 -4.19 20.30
CA VAL A 472 -10.48 -3.95 19.04
C VAL A 472 -10.36 -5.23 18.23
N LEU A 473 -10.01 -6.36 18.86
CA LEU A 473 -9.87 -7.63 18.17
C LEU A 473 -11.21 -8.15 17.64
N TYR A 474 -12.31 -8.03 18.40
CA TYR A 474 -13.66 -8.28 17.89
C TYR A 474 -14.02 -7.34 16.74
N GLY A 475 -13.66 -6.06 16.82
CA GLY A 475 -13.87 -5.09 15.74
C GLY A 475 -13.16 -5.47 14.45
N ILE A 476 -11.89 -5.89 14.53
CA ILE A 476 -11.12 -6.34 13.36
C ILE A 476 -11.70 -7.64 12.80
N THR A 477 -12.03 -8.62 13.64
CA THR A 477 -12.68 -9.86 13.18
C THR A 477 -14.00 -9.56 12.48
N GLY A 478 -14.85 -8.71 13.07
CA GLY A 478 -16.11 -8.29 12.47
C GLY A 478 -15.89 -7.56 11.13
N PHE A 479 -14.90 -6.69 11.05
CA PHE A 479 -14.53 -6.00 9.81
C PHE A 479 -14.07 -6.98 8.70
N VAL A 480 -13.23 -7.96 9.04
CA VAL A 480 -12.77 -8.99 8.07
C VAL A 480 -13.96 -9.82 7.57
N CYS A 481 -14.80 -10.32 8.48
CA CYS A 481 -15.98 -11.09 8.10
C CYS A 481 -16.96 -10.28 7.23
N ALA A 482 -17.23 -9.02 7.60
CA ALA A 482 -18.11 -8.14 6.83
C ALA A 482 -17.54 -7.83 5.44
N SER A 483 -16.23 -7.57 5.35
CA SER A 483 -15.56 -7.28 4.08
C SER A 483 -15.67 -8.46 3.12
N TYR A 484 -15.39 -9.68 3.57
CA TYR A 484 -15.47 -10.86 2.70
C TYR A 484 -16.90 -11.30 2.42
N THR A 485 -17.84 -11.03 3.32
CA THR A 485 -19.26 -11.20 3.00
C THR A 485 -19.68 -10.24 1.90
N ALA A 486 -19.19 -8.99 1.93
CA ALA A 486 -19.46 -8.00 0.87
C ALA A 486 -18.83 -8.42 -0.47
N ILE A 487 -17.59 -8.93 -0.46
CA ILE A 487 -16.93 -9.47 -1.66
C ILE A 487 -17.76 -10.63 -2.24
N LEU A 488 -18.07 -11.65 -1.44
CA LEU A 488 -18.82 -12.81 -1.94
C LEU A 488 -20.22 -12.41 -2.42
N TRP A 489 -20.85 -11.44 -1.75
CA TRP A 489 -22.15 -10.91 -2.17
C TRP A 489 -22.07 -10.20 -3.52
N ASP A 490 -21.07 -9.34 -3.71
CA ASP A 490 -20.80 -8.68 -4.98
C ASP A 490 -20.58 -9.73 -6.08
N ASP A 491 -19.67 -10.68 -5.84
CA ASP A 491 -19.38 -11.77 -6.76
C ASP A 491 -20.59 -12.62 -7.14
N THR A 492 -21.50 -12.88 -6.19
CA THR A 492 -22.72 -13.66 -6.45
C THR A 492 -23.70 -12.89 -7.34
N PHE A 493 -23.88 -11.60 -7.05
CA PHE A 493 -25.02 -10.82 -7.54
C PHE A 493 -24.63 -9.67 -8.49
N PHE A 494 -23.36 -9.59 -8.89
CA PHE A 494 -22.84 -8.54 -9.77
C PHE A 494 -23.64 -8.45 -11.08
N CYS A 495 -23.92 -9.59 -11.71
CA CYS A 495 -24.68 -9.66 -12.96
C CYS A 495 -26.20 -9.63 -12.78
N GLY A 496 -26.68 -9.30 -11.58
CA GLY A 496 -28.09 -9.23 -11.22
C GLY A 496 -28.55 -10.40 -10.34
N LYS A 497 -29.87 -10.51 -10.18
CA LYS A 497 -30.51 -11.50 -9.30
C LYS A 497 -30.32 -12.95 -9.76
N ASP A 498 -30.23 -13.17 -11.08
CA ASP A 498 -30.18 -14.51 -11.68
C ASP A 498 -28.72 -14.89 -11.91
N VAL A 499 -28.14 -15.62 -10.95
CA VAL A 499 -26.71 -16.03 -10.96
C VAL A 499 -26.33 -16.77 -12.26
N SER A 500 -27.30 -17.41 -12.92
CA SER A 500 -27.06 -18.11 -14.18
C SER A 500 -26.62 -17.25 -15.35
N VAL A 501 -26.79 -15.92 -15.26
CA VAL A 501 -26.30 -14.98 -16.28
C VAL A 501 -24.78 -15.04 -16.41
N GLN A 502 -24.06 -15.35 -15.32
CA GLN A 502 -22.59 -15.39 -15.28
C GLN A 502 -21.95 -16.46 -16.16
N TRP A 503 -22.72 -17.46 -16.57
CA TRP A 503 -22.27 -18.49 -17.51
C TRP A 503 -23.12 -18.53 -18.79
N SER A 504 -23.83 -17.43 -19.09
CA SER A 504 -24.45 -17.22 -20.39
C SER A 504 -23.38 -17.11 -21.48
N GLN A 505 -23.69 -17.58 -22.69
CA GLN A 505 -22.80 -17.51 -23.86
C GLN A 505 -23.32 -16.50 -24.91
N GLU A 506 -24.24 -15.62 -24.50
CA GLU A 506 -24.73 -14.55 -25.35
C GLU A 506 -23.65 -13.46 -25.52
N ASP A 507 -23.61 -12.82 -26.68
CA ASP A 507 -22.67 -11.73 -26.96
C ASP A 507 -22.87 -10.59 -25.95
N GLY A 508 -21.81 -10.25 -25.20
CA GLY A 508 -21.88 -9.24 -24.14
C GLY A 508 -22.46 -9.73 -22.81
N ALA A 509 -22.56 -11.05 -22.60
CA ALA A 509 -22.96 -11.62 -21.32
C ALA A 509 -22.05 -11.14 -20.18
N CYS A 510 -22.67 -10.71 -19.08
CA CYS A 510 -21.96 -10.28 -17.88
C CYS A 510 -21.30 -11.47 -17.19
N SER A 511 -20.04 -11.30 -16.76
CA SER A 511 -19.30 -12.28 -15.97
C SER A 511 -18.42 -11.58 -14.95
N VAL A 512 -18.53 -11.99 -13.68
CA VAL A 512 -17.69 -11.48 -12.58
C VAL A 512 -16.19 -11.69 -12.85
N PHE A 513 -15.84 -12.78 -13.53
CA PHE A 513 -14.44 -13.15 -13.78
C PHE A 513 -13.75 -12.23 -14.78
N TYR A 514 -14.51 -11.69 -15.75
CA TYR A 514 -13.99 -10.78 -16.77
C TYR A 514 -14.29 -9.31 -16.45
N ALA A 515 -15.10 -9.05 -15.42
CA ALA A 515 -15.48 -7.70 -15.03
C ALA A 515 -14.39 -7.03 -14.18
N PRO A 516 -13.97 -5.79 -14.53
CA PRO A 516 -12.94 -5.08 -13.78
C PRO A 516 -13.38 -4.60 -12.40
N GLU A 517 -14.67 -4.44 -12.13
CA GLU A 517 -15.24 -3.82 -10.92
C GLU A 517 -15.18 -4.74 -9.70
N PRO A 518 -15.65 -6.01 -9.75
CA PRO A 518 -15.56 -6.93 -8.61
C PRO A 518 -14.11 -7.16 -8.19
N PHE A 519 -13.20 -7.20 -9.17
CA PHE A 519 -11.76 -7.34 -8.91
C PHE A 519 -11.18 -6.16 -8.12
N ILE A 520 -11.63 -4.92 -8.40
CA ILE A 520 -11.20 -3.72 -7.66
C ILE A 520 -11.75 -3.75 -6.22
N LEU A 521 -13.01 -4.13 -6.05
CA LEU A 521 -13.63 -4.24 -4.73
C LEU A 521 -12.89 -5.29 -3.88
N ASN A 522 -12.66 -6.47 -4.47
CA ASN A 522 -11.89 -7.55 -3.87
C ASN A 522 -10.52 -7.06 -3.40
N PHE A 523 -9.73 -6.47 -4.31
CA PHE A 523 -8.41 -5.93 -3.99
C PHE A 523 -8.46 -4.93 -2.82
N THR A 524 -9.39 -3.98 -2.88
CA THR A 524 -9.51 -2.89 -1.90
C THR A 524 -9.81 -3.42 -0.51
N LEU A 525 -10.83 -4.29 -0.42
CA LEU A 525 -11.25 -4.88 0.85
C LEU A 525 -10.23 -5.89 1.39
N ASN A 526 -9.61 -6.68 0.52
CA ASN A 526 -8.54 -7.62 0.87
C ASN A 526 -7.31 -6.88 1.44
N LEU A 527 -6.86 -5.81 0.78
CA LEU A 527 -5.77 -4.94 1.24
C LEU A 527 -6.12 -4.29 2.59
N ALA A 528 -7.32 -3.73 2.73
CA ALA A 528 -7.78 -3.15 3.99
C ALA A 528 -7.79 -4.17 5.13
N CYS A 529 -8.23 -5.40 4.87
CA CYS A 529 -8.20 -6.50 5.83
C CYS A 529 -6.76 -6.86 6.26
N TYR A 530 -5.82 -6.94 5.31
CA TYR A 530 -4.42 -7.19 5.65
C TYR A 530 -3.82 -6.09 6.52
N LEU A 531 -4.09 -4.82 6.17
CA LEU A 531 -3.65 -3.69 6.98
C LEU A 531 -4.23 -3.75 8.40
N ALA A 532 -5.52 -4.07 8.54
CA ALA A 532 -6.17 -4.19 9.85
C ALA A 532 -5.59 -5.32 10.71
N VAL A 533 -5.41 -6.52 10.13
CA VAL A 533 -4.89 -7.70 10.82
C VAL A 533 -3.44 -7.51 11.25
N TYR A 534 -2.59 -6.94 10.39
CA TYR A 534 -1.17 -6.76 10.69
C TYR A 534 -0.85 -5.46 11.46
N ALA A 535 -1.76 -4.49 11.52
CA ALA A 535 -1.61 -3.31 12.36
C ALA A 535 -1.63 -3.64 13.86
N LEU A 536 -2.42 -4.63 14.28
CA LEU A 536 -2.64 -4.92 15.70
C LEU A 536 -1.35 -5.29 16.48
N PRO A 537 -0.52 -6.25 16.04
CA PRO A 537 0.73 -6.55 16.74
C PRO A 537 1.76 -5.43 16.62
N ALA A 538 1.76 -4.68 15.51
CA ALA A 538 2.61 -3.50 15.37
C ALA A 538 2.26 -2.47 16.45
N ILE A 539 0.97 -2.19 16.63
CA ILE A 539 0.44 -1.32 17.69
C ILE A 539 0.82 -1.85 19.09
N LEU A 540 0.74 -3.18 19.33
CA LEU A 540 1.10 -3.79 20.61
C LEU A 540 2.62 -3.76 20.92
N LEU A 541 3.46 -3.96 19.91
CA LEU A 541 4.91 -3.79 19.98
C LEU A 541 5.28 -2.34 20.29
N ILE A 542 4.63 -1.41 19.59
CA ILE A 542 4.77 0.03 19.77
C ILE A 542 4.38 0.45 21.21
N GLN A 543 3.35 -0.18 21.78
CA GLN A 543 2.91 0.08 23.15
C GLN A 543 3.87 -0.46 24.21
N GLY A 544 4.90 -1.22 23.81
CA GLY A 544 5.83 -1.88 24.74
C GLY A 544 5.18 -3.00 25.57
N VAL A 545 3.95 -3.39 25.23
CA VAL A 545 3.23 -4.51 25.85
C VAL A 545 3.86 -5.82 25.40
N LEU A 546 4.31 -5.88 24.15
CA LEU A 546 5.11 -7.00 23.66
C LEU A 546 6.60 -6.72 23.72
N LYS A 547 7.36 -7.70 24.24
CA LYS A 547 8.81 -7.73 24.06
C LYS A 547 9.14 -8.11 22.61
N PRO A 548 10.06 -7.39 21.94
CA PRO A 548 10.48 -7.76 20.59
C PRO A 548 11.09 -9.17 20.62
N SER A 549 10.52 -10.08 19.84
CA SER A 549 11.04 -11.43 19.67
C SER A 549 11.33 -11.68 18.19
N LYS A 550 12.39 -12.46 17.90
CA LYS A 550 12.78 -12.77 16.51
C LYS A 550 11.62 -13.34 15.69
N GLY A 551 10.77 -14.17 16.31
CA GLY A 551 9.59 -14.75 15.64
C GLY A 551 8.52 -13.71 15.27
N LEU A 552 8.23 -12.77 16.16
CA LEU A 552 7.24 -11.73 15.91
C LEU A 552 7.69 -10.71 14.86
N THR A 553 8.98 -10.34 14.87
CA THR A 553 9.56 -9.48 13.83
C THR A 553 9.56 -10.18 12.47
N LEU A 554 9.83 -11.48 12.43
CA LEU A 554 9.78 -12.28 11.21
C LEU A 554 8.35 -12.33 10.64
N THR A 555 7.35 -12.59 11.48
CA THR A 555 5.94 -12.57 11.06
C THR A 555 5.51 -11.20 10.53
N PHE A 556 6.07 -10.10 11.05
CA PHE A 556 5.81 -8.75 10.56
C PHE A 556 6.44 -8.47 9.18
N VAL A 557 7.72 -8.78 9.00
CA VAL A 557 8.42 -8.62 7.71
C VAL A 557 7.76 -9.48 6.63
N LEU A 558 7.25 -10.65 7.01
CA LEU A 558 6.59 -11.53 6.08
C LEU A 558 5.11 -11.13 5.84
N GLY A 559 4.42 -10.57 6.83
CA GLY A 559 3.10 -9.95 6.64
C GLY A 559 3.14 -8.78 5.65
N THR A 560 4.23 -8.00 5.63
CA THR A 560 4.42 -6.99 4.58
C THR A 560 4.60 -7.58 3.18
N LEU A 561 5.10 -8.82 3.05
CA LEU A 561 5.17 -9.50 1.75
C LEU A 561 3.78 -9.85 1.22
N THR A 562 2.83 -10.22 2.09
CA THR A 562 1.45 -10.49 1.65
C THR A 562 0.74 -9.24 1.14
N ILE A 563 0.99 -8.08 1.77
CA ILE A 563 0.48 -6.79 1.28
C ILE A 563 1.12 -6.45 -0.08
N PHE A 564 2.43 -6.66 -0.19
CA PHE A 564 3.14 -6.41 -1.44
C PHE A 564 2.66 -7.31 -2.58
N SER A 565 2.42 -8.60 -2.33
CA SER A 565 1.90 -9.52 -3.35
C SER A 565 0.50 -9.11 -3.83
N THR A 566 -0.38 -8.64 -2.92
CA THR A 566 -1.70 -8.12 -3.30
C THR A 566 -1.59 -6.90 -4.23
N VAL A 567 -0.65 -5.98 -3.94
CA VAL A 567 -0.39 -4.79 -4.78
C VAL A 567 0.21 -5.18 -6.13
N VAL A 568 1.16 -6.10 -6.16
CA VAL A 568 1.75 -6.62 -7.41
C VAL A 568 0.68 -7.28 -8.26
N ARG A 569 -0.18 -8.11 -7.66
CA ARG A 569 -1.29 -8.77 -8.37
C ARG A 569 -2.23 -7.75 -9.00
N PHE A 570 -2.63 -6.73 -8.25
CA PHE A 570 -3.47 -5.66 -8.79
C PHE A 570 -2.78 -4.87 -9.91
N ALA A 571 -1.51 -4.52 -9.75
CA ALA A 571 -0.74 -3.81 -10.76
C ALA A 571 -0.62 -4.64 -12.05
N CYS A 572 -0.25 -5.92 -11.97
CA CYS A 572 -0.13 -6.81 -13.12
C CYS A 572 -1.46 -6.99 -13.86
N LEU A 573 -2.57 -7.07 -13.13
CA LEU A 573 -3.90 -7.31 -13.72
C LEU A 573 -4.54 -6.06 -14.34
N LYS A 574 -4.16 -4.85 -13.90
CA LYS A 574 -4.66 -3.60 -14.48
C LYS A 574 -3.74 -2.98 -15.52
N ILE A 575 -2.43 -3.25 -15.47
CA ILE A 575 -1.46 -2.69 -16.42
C ILE A 575 -1.55 -3.40 -17.78
N GLY A 576 -2.19 -4.58 -17.86
CA GLY A 576 -2.31 -5.32 -19.10
C GLY A 576 -0.92 -5.72 -19.60
N THR A 577 -0.27 -6.63 -18.89
CA THR A 577 1.06 -7.15 -19.25
C THR A 577 1.09 -7.88 -20.60
N GLY A 578 -0.05 -7.99 -21.29
CA GLY A 578 -0.23 -8.81 -22.49
C GLY A 578 -0.27 -10.32 -22.17
N GLN A 579 -0.31 -10.69 -20.88
CA GLN A 579 -0.32 -12.08 -20.42
C GLN A 579 -1.54 -12.35 -19.53
N GLU A 580 -2.62 -12.85 -20.12
CA GLU A 580 -3.83 -13.25 -19.39
C GLU A 580 -3.54 -14.38 -18.39
N ASN A 581 -2.58 -15.24 -18.70
CA ASN A 581 -2.16 -16.37 -17.87
C ASN A 581 -1.53 -15.95 -16.54
N LEU A 582 -1.13 -14.68 -16.37
CA LEU A 582 -0.44 -14.21 -15.16
C LEU A 582 -1.37 -14.10 -13.94
N VAL A 583 -2.69 -14.11 -14.15
CA VAL A 583 -3.71 -14.05 -13.07
C VAL A 583 -3.61 -15.25 -12.14
N TYR A 584 -3.52 -16.45 -12.70
CA TYR A 584 -3.53 -17.72 -11.97
C TYR A 584 -2.33 -17.87 -11.02
N PRO A 585 -1.07 -17.72 -11.47
CA PRO A 585 0.09 -17.90 -10.60
C PRO A 585 0.16 -16.77 -9.56
N LEU A 586 -0.26 -15.54 -9.88
CA LEU A 586 -0.31 -14.45 -8.91
C LEU A 586 -1.33 -14.70 -7.79
N SER A 587 -2.50 -15.24 -8.13
CA SER A 587 -3.54 -15.62 -7.16
C SER A 587 -3.03 -16.71 -6.22
N MET A 588 -2.33 -17.71 -6.77
CA MET A 588 -1.71 -18.78 -6.01
C MET A 588 -0.53 -18.32 -5.15
N VAL A 589 0.32 -17.43 -5.65
CA VAL A 589 1.37 -16.78 -4.85
C VAL A 589 0.77 -16.08 -3.64
N GLU A 590 -0.32 -15.35 -3.80
CA GLU A 590 -0.93 -14.58 -2.71
C GLU A 590 -1.47 -15.50 -1.60
N ILE A 591 -2.24 -16.54 -1.95
CA ILE A 591 -2.80 -17.50 -0.98
C ILE A 591 -1.69 -18.32 -0.29
N THR A 592 -0.75 -18.86 -1.06
CA THR A 592 0.34 -19.69 -0.52
C THR A 592 1.30 -18.89 0.35
N LEU A 593 1.56 -17.63 -0.01
CA LEU A 593 2.30 -16.71 0.84
C LEU A 593 1.52 -16.43 2.13
N ALA A 594 0.23 -16.14 2.08
CA ALA A 594 -0.58 -15.96 3.28
C ALA A 594 -0.55 -17.18 4.21
N LEU A 595 -0.71 -18.39 3.67
CA LEU A 595 -0.60 -19.66 4.40
C LEU A 595 0.76 -19.82 5.09
N THR A 596 1.85 -19.61 4.35
CA THR A 596 3.21 -19.77 4.89
C THR A 596 3.50 -18.74 5.98
N VAL A 597 3.13 -17.47 5.78
CA VAL A 597 3.32 -16.40 6.77
C VAL A 597 2.56 -16.69 8.05
N VAL A 598 1.31 -17.12 7.94
CA VAL A 598 0.49 -17.45 9.12
C VAL A 598 1.00 -18.72 9.80
N ALA A 599 1.58 -19.68 9.09
CA ALA A 599 2.12 -20.91 9.71
C ALA A 599 3.38 -20.66 10.57
N LEU A 600 4.22 -19.69 10.22
CA LEU A 600 5.54 -19.49 10.83
C LEU A 600 5.58 -19.25 12.36
N PRO A 601 4.70 -18.44 12.97
CA PRO A 601 4.68 -18.25 14.42
C PRO A 601 4.62 -19.57 15.21
N GLY A 602 3.90 -20.57 14.69
CA GLY A 602 3.72 -21.88 15.30
C GLY A 602 4.94 -22.81 15.23
N LEU A 603 5.94 -22.49 14.40
CA LEU A 603 7.11 -23.35 14.14
C LEU A 603 8.29 -23.08 15.08
N LYS A 604 8.21 -22.04 15.92
CA LYS A 604 9.27 -21.67 16.88
C LYS A 604 9.81 -22.85 17.72
N PRO A 605 8.98 -23.80 18.23
CA PRO A 605 9.47 -24.95 18.99
C PRO A 605 10.31 -25.97 18.20
N LEU A 606 10.28 -25.95 16.87
CA LEU A 606 11.15 -26.78 16.04
C LEU A 606 12.56 -26.18 15.91
N LEU A 607 12.66 -24.86 15.84
CA LEU A 607 13.92 -24.14 15.64
C LEU A 607 14.77 -24.07 16.93
N ASN A 608 14.13 -24.03 18.09
CA ASN A 608 14.82 -24.06 19.37
C ASN A 608 15.08 -25.50 19.83
N ARG A 609 16.23 -26.06 19.45
CA ARG A 609 16.70 -27.38 19.90
C ARG A 609 16.84 -27.54 21.42
N SER A 610 16.81 -26.46 22.21
CA SER A 610 17.15 -26.50 23.65
C SER A 610 15.97 -26.69 24.63
N ALA A 611 14.71 -26.74 24.16
CA ALA A 611 13.55 -26.87 25.04
C ALA A 611 13.04 -28.31 25.19
N ALA A 612 13.82 -29.30 24.75
CA ALA A 612 13.53 -30.72 24.94
C ALA A 612 14.19 -31.27 26.21
N GLN A 613 14.16 -30.52 27.33
CA GLN A 613 14.37 -31.06 28.68
C GLN A 613 14.06 -29.98 29.73
N LYS A 614 12.81 -29.90 30.16
CA LYS A 614 12.43 -29.58 31.55
C LYS A 614 11.00 -30.12 31.73
N PRO A 615 10.83 -31.36 32.20
CA PRO A 615 9.54 -31.83 32.68
C PRO A 615 9.20 -31.07 33.97
N ALA A 616 7.96 -30.59 34.05
CA ALA A 616 7.18 -30.33 35.26
C ALA A 616 7.96 -30.33 36.60
N LEU A 617 8.56 -29.19 36.96
CA LEU A 617 9.06 -28.94 38.31
C LEU A 617 9.21 -27.42 38.52
N GLU A 618 8.13 -26.68 38.34
CA GLU A 618 8.05 -25.25 38.74
C GLU A 618 6.60 -24.81 39.04
N THR A 619 5.71 -25.77 39.35
CA THR A 619 4.33 -25.54 39.80
C THR A 619 4.07 -26.09 41.21
N ALA A 620 5.11 -26.28 42.03
CA ALA A 620 4.97 -26.76 43.41
C ALA A 620 5.65 -25.88 44.49
N GLU A 621 6.42 -24.84 44.12
CA GLU A 621 7.15 -24.02 45.12
C GLU A 621 6.56 -22.62 45.36
N THR A 622 5.44 -22.25 44.73
CA THR A 622 4.75 -20.98 45.04
C THR A 622 3.44 -21.14 45.81
N SER A 623 3.08 -22.37 46.20
CA SER A 623 1.89 -22.66 47.01
C SER A 623 2.20 -23.09 48.46
N HIS A 624 3.47 -23.15 48.87
CA HIS A 624 3.86 -23.51 50.24
C HIS A 624 4.46 -22.37 51.08
N GLU A 625 4.60 -21.15 50.53
CA GLU A 625 5.20 -20.01 51.25
C GLU A 625 4.18 -18.92 51.66
N VAL A 626 2.87 -19.18 51.48
CA VAL A 626 1.80 -18.26 51.89
C VAL A 626 1.03 -18.75 53.13
N ASP A 627 1.09 -20.04 53.47
CA ASP A 627 0.36 -20.61 54.64
C ASP A 627 1.19 -20.71 55.94
N SER A 628 2.43 -20.23 55.99
CA SER A 628 3.27 -20.28 57.20
C SER A 628 3.45 -18.95 57.94
N LYS A 629 2.75 -17.89 57.55
CA LYS A 629 2.85 -16.54 58.17
C LYS A 629 1.59 -16.00 58.85
N SER A 630 0.60 -16.85 59.13
CA SER A 630 -0.61 -16.47 59.88
C SER A 630 -0.85 -17.28 61.16
N ALA A 631 0.20 -17.87 61.73
CA ALA A 631 0.16 -18.53 63.03
C ALA A 631 1.45 -18.27 63.82
N GLU A 632 1.67 -17.01 64.19
CA GLU A 632 2.49 -16.57 65.34
C GLU A 632 2.54 -15.03 65.33
N THR A 633 1.51 -14.39 65.92
CA THR A 633 1.59 -13.19 66.78
C THR A 633 0.19 -12.74 67.21
#